data_AF-A0A3B8V742-F1
#
_entry.id   AF-A0A3B8V742-F1
#
_cell.length_a   1.000
_cell.length_b   1.000
_cell.length_c   1.000
_cell.angle_alpha   90.00
_cell.angle_beta   90.00
_cell.angle_gamma   90.00
#
_symmetry.space_group_name_H-M   'P 1'
#
loop_
_entity.id
_entity.type
_entity.pdbx_description
1 polymer ?
#
loop_
_entity_poly.entity_id
_entity_poly.type
_entity_poly.pdbx_seq_one_letter_code
_entity_poly.pdbx_strand_id
1 'polypeptide(L)' 'GEVVDRPYSVVKELVENSIDAGASEISIYVEDGGKGMIRVTDNGS' A
#
# COMPACT_ATOMS: atom_id res chain seq x y z
N GLY A 1 -15.47 -2.06 -18.20
CA GLY A 1 -15.50 -3.48 -17.81
C GLY A 1 -14.47 -3.65 -16.72
N GLU A 2 -14.94 -4.00 -15.52
CA GLU A 2 -14.19 -4.56 -14.39
C GLU A 2 -12.84 -3.92 -14.07
N VAL A 3 -12.87 -2.67 -13.59
CA VAL A 3 -11.79 -2.20 -12.73
C VAL A 3 -12.03 -2.83 -11.36
N VAL A 4 -11.49 -4.02 -11.16
CA VAL A 4 -11.40 -4.68 -9.85
C VAL A 4 -10.27 -4.02 -9.06
N ASP A 5 -10.29 -2.68 -8.94
CA ASP A 5 -9.37 -1.95 -8.05
C ASP A 5 -9.87 -2.11 -6.63
N ARG A 6 -9.63 -3.33 -6.13
CA ARG A 6 -9.79 -3.66 -4.73
C ARG A 6 -8.70 -2.91 -3.96
N PRO A 7 -8.93 -2.67 -2.66
CA PRO A 7 -7.91 -2.19 -1.71
C PRO A 7 -6.52 -2.80 -1.89
N TYR A 8 -6.45 -4.07 -2.32
CA TYR A 8 -5.22 -4.77 -2.66
C TYR A 8 -4.35 -4.08 -3.72
N SER A 9 -4.93 -3.58 -4.83
CA SER A 9 -4.15 -2.94 -5.90
C SER A 9 -3.43 -1.70 -5.39
N VAL A 10 -4.13 -0.88 -4.58
CA VAL A 10 -3.58 0.32 -3.95
C VAL A 10 -2.45 -0.04 -2.99
N VAL A 11 -2.64 -1.05 -2.14
CA VAL A 11 -1.58 -1.51 -1.23
C VAL A 11 -0.37 -1.99 -2.01
N LYS A 12 -0.59 -2.75 -3.09
CA LYS A 12 0.49 -3.29 -3.93
C LYS A 12 1.35 -2.16 -4.51
N GLU A 13 0.72 -1.18 -5.17
CA GLU A 13 1.46 -0.08 -5.80
C GLU A 13 2.22 0.78 -4.79
N LEU A 14 1.63 1.05 -3.61
CA LEU A 14 2.31 1.80 -2.55
C LEU A 14 3.53 1.05 -2.02
N VAL A 15 3.42 -0.26 -1.82
CA VAL A 15 4.55 -1.10 -1.36
C VAL A 15 5.64 -1.22 -2.43
N GLU A 16 5.27 -1.37 -3.70
CA GLU A 16 6.24 -1.38 -4.82
C GLU A 16 7.05 -0.08 -4.85
N ASN A 17 6.39 1.07 -4.68
CA ASN A 17 7.07 2.37 -4.59
C ASN A 17 8.02 2.45 -3.38
N SER A 18 7.60 1.98 -2.20
CA SER A 18 8.47 1.97 -1.02
C SER A 18 9.71 1.08 -1.23
N ILE A 19 9.55 -0.06 -1.92
CA ILE A 19 10.67 -0.95 -2.27
C ILE A 19 11.61 -0.26 -3.27
N ASP A 20 11.07 0.37 -4.31
CA ASP A 20 11.86 1.11 -5.30
C ASP A 20 12.61 2.29 -4.66
N ALA A 21 12.05 2.90 -3.61
CA ALA A 21 12.68 3.92 -2.77
C ALA A 21 13.75 3.35 -1.79
N GLY A 22 13.99 2.03 -1.82
CA GLY A 22 15.00 1.37 -1.00
C GLY A 22 14.63 1.23 0.47
N ALA A 23 13.33 1.27 0.83
CA ALA A 23 12.89 1.08 2.20
C ALA A 23 13.33 -0.28 2.75
N SER A 24 13.85 -0.29 3.97
CA SER A 24 14.17 -1.51 4.71
C SER A 24 13.05 -1.93 5.67
N GLU A 25 12.14 -0.99 5.96
CA GLU A 25 11.00 -1.18 6.84
C GLU A 25 9.77 -0.51 6.20
N ILE A 26 8.69 -1.29 6.08
CA ILE A 26 7.41 -0.84 5.54
C ILE A 26 6.31 -1.30 6.49
N SER A 27 5.56 -0.35 7.03
CA SER A 27 4.41 -0.57 7.91
C SER A 27 3.11 -0.30 7.16
N ILE A 28 2.17 -1.24 7.23
CA ILE A 28 0.86 -1.14 6.56
C ILE A 28 -0.24 -1.18 7.61
N TYR A 29 -1.09 -0.17 7.62
CA TYR A 29 -2.30 -0.12 8.43
C TYR A 29 -3.53 -0.20 7.52
N VAL A 30 -4.45 -1.10 7.85
CA VAL A 30 -5.67 -1.35 7.09
C VAL A 30 -6.87 -1.35 8.02
N GLU A 31 -7.88 -0.56 7.69
CA GLU A 31 -9.15 -0.46 8.40
C GLU A 31 -10.31 -0.94 7.51
N ASP A 32 -11.24 -1.72 8.08
CA ASP A 32 -12.41 -2.27 7.39
C ASP A 32 -12.08 -3.02 6.08
N GLY A 33 -10.98 -3.79 6.09
CA GLY A 33 -10.50 -4.51 4.91
C GLY A 33 -10.04 -3.60 3.78
N GLY A 34 -9.71 -2.34 4.11
CA GLY A 34 -9.27 -1.30 3.19
C GLY A 34 -10.40 -0.51 2.54
N LYS A 35 -11.64 -0.68 3.03
CA LYS A 35 -12.78 0.17 2.62
C LYS A 35 -12.84 1.49 3.39
N GLY A 36 -12.29 1.52 4.61
CA GLY A 36 -12.21 2.72 5.43
C GLY A 36 -10.92 3.49 5.14
N MET A 37 -9.80 2.95 5.59
CA MET A 37 -8.48 3.56 5.43
C MET A 37 -7.41 2.52 5.07
N ILE A 38 -6.46 2.96 4.26
CA ILE A 38 -5.19 2.28 4.01
C ILE A 38 -4.09 3.31 4.20
N ARG A 39 -3.11 2.99 5.05
CA ARG A 39 -1.91 3.81 5.24
C ARG A 39 -0.68 2.94 5.11
N VAL A 40 0.19 3.28 4.18
CA VAL A 40 1.53 2.71 4.05
C VAL A 40 2.52 3.74 4.54
N THR A 41 3.48 3.33 5.38
CA THR A 41 4.54 4.18 5.89
C THR A 41 5.84 3.40 5.79
N ASP A 42 6.82 3.98 5.12
CA ASP A 42 8.12 3.38 4.91
C ASP A 42 9.24 4.34 5.32
N ASN A 43 10.46 3.80 5.36
CA ASN A 43 11.68 4.55 5.66
C ASN A 43 12.60 4.71 4.43
N GLY A 44 12.03 4.64 3.22
CA GLY A 44 12.72 4.83 1.95
C GLY A 44 13.02 6.30 1.64
N SER A 45 13.68 6.55 0.50
CA SER A 45 14.24 7.85 0.09
C SER A 45 13.44 8.56 -1.00
#